data_AF-A0A522DEM8-F1
#
_entry.id   AF-A0A522DEM8-F1
#
_cell.length_a   1.000
_cell.length_b   1.000
_cell.length_c   1.000
_cell.angle_alpha   90.00
_cell.angle_beta   90.00
_cell.angle_gamma   90.00
#
_symmetry.space_group_name_H-M   'P 1'
#
loop_
_entity.id
_entity.type
_entity.pdbx_description
1 polymer ?
#
loop_
_entity_poly.entity_id
_entity_poly.type
_entity_poly.pdbx_seq_one_letter_code
_entity_poly.pdbx_strand_id
1 'polypeptide(L)'
;MKKILFCIAFMYCRIHCQAQEMPLKELVGISIRADASKALMKVTKDYFRSQPLSQRFSSFITSLQKDPWFTIETYERRTDSTFFYLNGTYKNFNPFHYDVKEIRLIIAEEEFIHIDSLHTKDTIINLQLMGITDTTAKIAGQVQKEFKRFDKNYRKDFGRAVYDYSSQGGITTAEMYNYFFPSLAICHVTSAWGQLPGTYQYTFTLTIRFKLIENEANLVLFPGE
;
A
#
# COMPACT_ATOMS: atom_id res chain seq x y z
N MET A 1 -1.82 -49.67 -58.13
CA MET A 1 -0.86 -49.75 -57.00
C MET A 1 -0.66 -48.35 -56.40
N LYS A 2 -0.91 -48.22 -55.08
CA LYS A 2 -0.38 -47.26 -54.06
C LYS A 2 -0.24 -45.78 -54.47
N LYS A 3 -1.14 -44.84 -54.13
CA LYS A 3 -1.53 -44.22 -52.82
C LYS A 3 -0.37 -43.64 -51.99
N ILE A 4 -0.15 -42.33 -52.20
CA ILE A 4 0.01 -41.20 -51.25
C ILE A 4 0.42 -41.56 -49.82
N LEU A 5 1.59 -41.06 -49.40
CA LEU A 5 2.01 -40.97 -48.00
C LEU A 5 2.34 -39.51 -47.67
N PHE A 6 1.42 -38.85 -46.97
CA PHE A 6 1.59 -37.58 -46.30
C PHE A 6 1.14 -37.82 -44.85
N CYS A 7 2.06 -37.75 -43.90
CA CYS A 7 1.79 -37.44 -42.48
C CYS A 7 3.12 -37.36 -41.74
N ILE A 8 3.65 -36.14 -41.71
CA ILE A 8 4.58 -35.65 -40.70
C ILE A 8 3.77 -35.33 -39.44
N ALA A 9 4.43 -35.44 -38.28
CA ALA A 9 4.03 -34.95 -36.95
C ALA A 9 3.25 -35.92 -36.07
N PHE A 10 3.98 -36.76 -35.32
CA PHE A 10 3.70 -37.04 -33.91
C PHE A 10 5.01 -37.39 -33.20
N MET A 11 5.86 -36.38 -33.02
CA MET A 11 6.94 -36.41 -32.03
C MET A 11 6.54 -35.43 -30.92
N TYR A 12 5.50 -35.81 -30.17
CA TYR A 12 5.07 -35.06 -29.00
C TYR A 12 6.11 -35.23 -27.91
N CYS A 13 6.72 -34.10 -27.57
CA CYS A 13 7.57 -33.87 -26.42
C CYS A 13 6.90 -34.43 -25.15
N ARG A 14 7.42 -35.55 -24.63
CA ARG A 14 7.16 -36.01 -23.26
C ARG A 14 7.89 -35.05 -22.32
N ILE A 15 7.33 -33.87 -22.09
CA ILE A 15 7.61 -33.12 -20.86
C ILE A 15 6.94 -33.93 -19.76
N HIS A 16 7.73 -34.63 -18.95
CA HIS A 16 7.32 -35.11 -17.64
C HIS A 16 6.99 -33.89 -16.78
N CYS A 17 5.79 -33.36 -16.96
CA CYS A 17 5.18 -32.43 -16.03
C CYS A 17 4.70 -33.30 -14.87
N GLN A 18 5.56 -33.52 -13.87
CA GLN A 18 5.09 -33.88 -12.54
C GLN A 18 4.31 -32.66 -12.03
N ALA A 19 3.03 -32.57 -12.41
CA ALA A 19 2.07 -31.71 -11.76
C ALA A 19 1.88 -32.28 -10.35
N GLN A 20 2.76 -31.89 -9.45
CA GLN A 20 2.59 -32.09 -8.03
C GLN A 20 1.26 -31.41 -7.68
N GLU A 21 0.29 -32.18 -7.17
CA GLU A 21 -1.02 -31.66 -6.76
C GLU A 21 -0.78 -30.63 -5.66
N MET A 22 -0.74 -29.36 -6.05
CA MET A 22 -0.61 -28.26 -5.13
C MET A 22 -1.90 -28.22 -4.29
N PRO A 23 -1.82 -28.27 -2.96
CA PRO A 23 -3.01 -28.30 -2.12
C PRO A 23 -3.85 -27.05 -2.40
N LEU A 24 -5.17 -27.21 -2.47
CA LEU A 24 -6.14 -26.14 -2.81
C LEU A 24 -5.92 -24.82 -2.03
N LYS A 25 -5.42 -24.92 -0.78
CA LYS A 25 -5.09 -23.77 0.07
C LYS A 25 -3.99 -22.88 -0.54
N GLU A 26 -2.96 -23.46 -1.14
CA GLU A 26 -1.87 -22.71 -1.77
C GLU A 26 -2.34 -22.00 -3.04
N LEU A 27 -3.16 -22.66 -3.86
CA LEU A 27 -3.75 -22.04 -5.06
C LEU A 27 -4.63 -20.83 -4.72
N VAL A 28 -5.44 -20.92 -3.66
CA VAL A 28 -6.23 -19.80 -3.16
C VAL A 28 -5.33 -18.67 -2.64
N GLY A 29 -4.26 -19.00 -1.91
CA GLY A 29 -3.28 -18.03 -1.43
C GLY A 29 -2.59 -17.27 -2.56
N ILE A 30 -2.19 -17.95 -3.63
CA ILE A 30 -1.56 -17.33 -4.82
C ILE A 30 -2.53 -16.36 -5.50
N SER A 31 -3.79 -16.75 -5.70
CA SER A 31 -4.80 -15.87 -6.32
C SER A 31 -5.03 -14.60 -5.49
N ILE A 32 -5.18 -14.74 -4.17
CA ILE A 32 -5.39 -13.60 -3.27
C ILE A 32 -4.19 -12.65 -3.31
N ARG A 33 -2.95 -13.17 -3.31
CA ARG A 33 -1.73 -12.36 -3.43
C ARG A 33 -1.66 -11.61 -4.75
N ALA A 34 -2.06 -12.24 -5.84
CA ALA A 34 -2.05 -11.61 -7.17
C ALA A 34 -3.05 -10.45 -7.26
N ASP A 35 -4.28 -10.66 -6.80
CA ASP A 35 -5.32 -9.62 -6.79
C ASP A 35 -4.96 -8.47 -5.86
N ALA A 36 -4.44 -8.79 -4.67
CA ALA A 36 -4.00 -7.80 -3.70
C ALA A 36 -2.82 -6.97 -4.21
N SER A 37 -1.81 -7.62 -4.78
CA SER A 37 -0.67 -6.94 -5.41
C SER A 37 -1.13 -6.02 -6.53
N LYS A 38 -2.07 -6.47 -7.38
CA LYS A 38 -2.61 -5.66 -8.48
C LYS A 38 -3.34 -4.40 -7.98
N ALA A 39 -4.17 -4.54 -6.95
CA ALA A 39 -4.87 -3.41 -6.34
C ALA A 39 -3.89 -2.40 -5.71
N LEU A 40 -2.90 -2.87 -4.95
CA LEU A 40 -1.89 -2.00 -4.37
C LEU A 40 -0.99 -1.34 -5.43
N MET A 41 -0.62 -2.06 -6.48
CA MET A 41 0.15 -1.51 -7.60
C MET A 41 -0.62 -0.38 -8.29
N LYS A 42 -1.94 -0.51 -8.43
CA LYS A 42 -2.79 0.54 -9.01
C LYS A 42 -2.78 1.79 -8.12
N VAL A 43 -2.99 1.65 -6.82
CA VAL A 43 -2.96 2.76 -5.85
C VAL A 43 -1.57 3.43 -5.83
N THR A 44 -0.51 2.62 -5.72
CA THR A 44 0.88 3.15 -5.67
C THR A 44 1.26 3.87 -6.95
N LYS A 45 0.86 3.36 -8.12
CA LYS A 45 1.12 4.02 -9.41
C LYS A 45 0.45 5.38 -9.52
N ASP A 46 -0.75 5.54 -8.97
CA ASP A 46 -1.52 6.78 -9.12
C ASP A 46 -1.08 7.87 -8.11
N TYR A 47 -0.65 7.47 -6.90
CA TYR A 47 -0.31 8.43 -5.83
C TYR A 47 1.18 8.57 -5.52
N PHE A 48 2.00 7.56 -5.80
CA PHE A 48 3.41 7.56 -5.42
C PHE A 48 4.30 7.74 -6.64
N ARG A 49 5.28 8.62 -6.49
CA ARG A 49 6.24 8.93 -7.53
C ARG A 49 7.16 7.75 -7.86
N SER A 50 7.66 7.07 -6.83
CA SER A 50 8.47 5.87 -6.92
C SER A 50 7.66 4.67 -6.44
N GLN A 51 7.72 3.55 -7.15
CA GLN A 51 6.96 2.35 -6.80
C GLN A 51 7.66 1.57 -5.68
N PRO A 52 7.05 1.44 -4.50
CA PRO A 52 7.65 0.75 -3.35
C PRO A 52 7.51 -0.78 -3.43
N LEU A 53 6.54 -1.28 -4.21
CA LEU A 53 6.17 -2.70 -4.25
C LEU A 53 6.76 -3.47 -5.45
N SER A 54 7.39 -2.78 -6.41
CA SER A 54 7.91 -3.40 -7.65
C SER A 54 9.42 -3.62 -7.65
N GLN A 55 10.11 -3.27 -6.56
CA GLN A 55 11.55 -3.37 -6.42
C GLN A 55 11.92 -3.73 -4.98
N ARG A 56 13.18 -4.10 -4.76
CA ARG A 56 13.74 -4.28 -3.42
C ARG A 56 13.59 -3.00 -2.60
N PHE A 57 13.27 -3.12 -1.32
CA PHE A 57 13.04 -1.99 -0.43
C PHE A 57 14.27 -1.07 -0.34
N SER A 58 15.48 -1.64 -0.23
CA SER A 58 16.74 -0.87 -0.28
C SER A 58 16.90 -0.05 -1.56
N SER A 59 16.48 -0.57 -2.72
CA SER A 59 16.51 0.15 -3.99
C SER A 59 15.51 1.29 -4.01
N PHE A 60 14.31 1.06 -3.45
CA PHE A 60 13.30 2.11 -3.25
C PHE A 60 13.82 3.23 -2.35
N ILE A 61 14.39 2.92 -1.19
CA ILE A 61 14.99 3.93 -0.29
C ILE A 61 16.14 4.68 -0.99
N THR A 62 17.01 3.97 -1.70
CA THR A 62 18.10 4.59 -2.47
C THR A 62 17.56 5.51 -3.58
N SER A 63 16.45 5.15 -4.21
CA SER A 63 15.81 5.98 -5.23
C SER A 63 15.26 7.27 -4.64
N LEU A 64 14.66 7.23 -3.45
CA LEU A 64 14.21 8.43 -2.72
C LEU A 64 15.39 9.32 -2.33
N GLN A 65 16.49 8.75 -1.84
CA GLN A 65 17.70 9.49 -1.47
C GLN A 65 18.36 10.21 -2.65
N LYS A 66 18.18 9.69 -3.87
CA LYS A 66 18.74 10.25 -5.09
C LYS A 66 17.75 11.15 -5.85
N ASP A 67 16.50 11.24 -5.41
CA ASP A 67 15.49 12.03 -6.09
C ASP A 67 15.70 13.53 -5.82
N PRO A 68 16.01 14.35 -6.85
CA PRO A 68 16.25 15.79 -6.65
C PRO A 68 15.00 16.54 -6.18
N TRP A 69 13.81 15.93 -6.29
CA TRP A 69 12.55 16.53 -5.89
C TRP A 69 12.06 16.02 -4.54
N PHE A 70 12.83 15.18 -3.84
CA PHE A 70 12.52 14.73 -2.50
C PHE A 70 13.57 15.23 -1.51
N THR A 71 13.12 15.93 -0.47
CA THR A 71 13.99 16.42 0.61
C THR A 71 13.77 15.56 1.84
N ILE A 72 14.80 14.81 2.24
CA ILE A 72 14.77 14.01 3.46
C ILE A 72 14.98 14.93 4.66
N GLU A 73 14.06 14.88 5.62
CA GLU A 73 14.12 15.65 6.87
C GLU A 73 14.69 14.80 8.00
N THR A 74 14.23 13.54 8.09
CA THR A 74 14.68 12.57 9.10
C THR A 74 14.93 11.23 8.43
N TYR A 75 16.03 10.58 8.80
CA TYR A 75 16.38 9.24 8.31
C TYR A 75 17.07 8.44 9.40
N GLU A 76 16.35 7.48 9.96
CA GLU A 76 16.79 6.58 11.01
C GLU A 76 16.77 5.15 10.49
N ARG A 77 17.94 4.51 10.53
CA ARG A 77 18.07 3.11 10.15
C ARG A 77 17.59 2.22 11.29
N ARG A 78 17.06 1.06 10.93
CA ARG A 78 16.74 0.00 11.90
C ARG A 78 18.01 -0.39 12.66
N THR A 79 17.89 -0.49 13.97
CA THR A 79 18.92 -1.03 14.88
C THR A 79 18.30 -2.15 15.73
N ASP A 80 19.07 -2.72 16.66
CA ASP A 80 18.54 -3.72 17.60
C ASP A 80 17.48 -3.15 18.55
N SER A 81 17.47 -1.83 18.75
CA SER A 81 16.58 -1.13 19.69
C SER A 81 15.63 -0.12 19.05
N THR A 82 15.76 0.14 17.75
CA THR A 82 14.96 1.16 17.05
C THR A 82 14.44 0.65 15.71
N PHE A 83 13.21 1.01 15.40
CA PHE A 83 12.60 0.74 14.11
C PHE A 83 13.10 1.67 13.02
N PHE A 84 12.96 1.24 11.77
CA PHE A 84 13.24 2.09 10.63
C PHE A 84 12.27 3.28 10.57
N TYR A 85 12.80 4.48 10.34
CA TYR A 85 12.00 5.69 10.16
C TYR A 85 12.60 6.59 9.09
N LEU A 86 11.77 7.10 8.18
CA LEU A 86 12.13 8.09 7.18
C LEU A 86 10.98 9.08 7.05
N ASN A 87 11.29 10.37 7.15
CA ASN A 87 10.36 11.45 6.85
C ASN A 87 11.00 12.41 5.84
N GLY A 88 10.21 12.88 4.89
CA GLY A 88 10.64 13.90 3.94
C GLY A 88 9.48 14.49 3.16
N THR A 89 9.81 15.51 2.37
CA THR A 89 8.83 16.29 1.61
C THR A 89 9.16 16.30 0.13
N TYR A 90 8.12 16.22 -0.71
CA TYR A 90 8.26 16.34 -2.15
C TYR A 90 8.10 17.80 -2.61
N LYS A 91 8.93 18.19 -3.59
CA LYS A 91 8.84 19.43 -4.36
C LYS A 91 8.32 19.11 -5.75
N ASN A 92 7.51 19.99 -6.35
CA ASN A 92 7.04 19.87 -7.74
C ASN A 92 6.34 18.53 -8.09
N PHE A 93 5.73 17.88 -7.10
CA PHE A 93 4.94 16.68 -7.29
C PHE A 93 3.61 16.90 -6.59
N ASN A 94 2.49 16.62 -7.27
CA ASN A 94 1.17 16.60 -6.67
C ASN A 94 0.28 15.53 -7.32
N PRO A 95 0.01 14.40 -6.65
CA PRO A 95 -0.90 13.38 -7.14
C PRO A 95 -2.37 13.69 -6.83
N PHE A 96 -2.65 14.67 -5.96
CA PHE A 96 -3.99 14.99 -5.50
C PHE A 96 -4.69 15.99 -6.42
N HIS A 97 -6.03 16.00 -6.44
CA HIS A 97 -6.79 16.97 -7.24
C HIS A 97 -7.29 18.14 -6.39
N TYR A 98 -6.40 18.65 -5.55
CA TYR A 98 -6.56 19.90 -4.82
C TYR A 98 -5.20 20.55 -4.64
N ASP A 99 -5.20 21.84 -4.33
CA ASP A 99 -3.98 22.61 -4.14
C ASP A 99 -3.35 22.23 -2.80
N VAL A 100 -2.18 21.60 -2.87
CA VAL A 100 -1.39 21.21 -1.70
C VAL A 100 -0.29 22.22 -1.45
N LYS A 101 -0.11 22.58 -0.19
CA LYS A 101 1.01 23.40 0.25
C LYS A 101 2.27 22.55 0.41
N GLU A 102 2.11 21.34 0.93
CA GLU A 102 3.20 20.41 1.21
C GLU A 102 2.74 18.99 0.94
N ILE A 103 3.63 18.18 0.35
CA ILE A 103 3.44 16.74 0.27
C ILE A 103 4.51 16.07 1.10
N ARG A 104 4.07 15.34 2.11
CA ARG A 104 4.94 14.63 3.04
C ARG A 104 4.86 13.14 2.80
N LEU A 105 6.02 12.49 2.79
CA LEU A 105 6.16 11.05 2.77
C LEU A 105 6.79 10.60 4.08
N ILE A 106 6.12 9.69 4.78
CA ILE A 106 6.61 9.04 5.98
C ILE A 106 6.69 7.54 5.71
N ILE A 107 7.82 6.94 6.05
CA ILE A 107 8.02 5.50 6.06
C ILE A 107 8.40 5.14 7.49
N ALA A 108 7.52 4.43 8.17
CA ALA A 108 7.73 4.04 9.56
C ALA A 108 7.51 2.55 9.72
N GLU A 109 8.45 1.88 10.35
CA GLU A 109 8.30 0.51 10.82
C GLU A 109 7.64 0.54 12.21
N GLU A 110 6.62 -0.28 12.43
CA GLU A 110 5.91 -0.40 13.70
C GLU A 110 5.75 -1.85 14.13
N GLU A 111 5.72 -2.08 15.45
CA GLU A 111 5.32 -3.39 15.99
C GLU A 111 3.83 -3.62 15.71
N PHE A 112 3.54 -4.76 15.10
CA PHE A 112 2.20 -5.30 14.97
C PHE A 112 2.05 -6.46 15.93
N ILE A 113 1.13 -6.30 16.90
CA ILE A 113 0.82 -7.34 17.88
C ILE A 113 -0.35 -8.16 17.32
N HIS A 114 -0.10 -9.45 17.11
CA HIS A 114 -1.16 -10.35 16.72
C HIS A 114 -2.13 -10.60 17.89
N ILE A 115 -3.42 -10.70 17.57
CA ILE A 115 -4.45 -11.16 18.51
C ILE A 115 -4.39 -12.70 18.55
N ASP A 116 -3.22 -13.25 18.90
CA ASP A 116 -3.02 -14.67 19.14
C ASP A 116 -2.65 -14.90 20.60
N SER A 117 -2.79 -16.14 21.08
CA SER A 117 -2.51 -16.48 22.48
C SER A 117 -1.05 -16.23 22.86
N LEU A 118 -0.15 -16.20 21.88
CA LEU A 118 1.29 -16.05 22.07
C LEU A 118 1.77 -14.59 22.00
N HIS A 119 0.89 -13.65 21.63
CA HIS A 119 1.21 -12.25 21.37
C HIS A 119 2.47 -12.11 20.51
N THR A 120 2.51 -12.88 19.42
CA THR A 120 3.66 -12.89 18.53
C THR A 120 3.90 -11.47 18.02
N LYS A 121 5.11 -10.96 18.23
CA LYS A 121 5.50 -9.63 17.77
C LYS A 121 6.02 -9.74 16.34
N ASP A 122 5.39 -8.99 15.45
CA ASP A 122 5.87 -8.81 14.09
C ASP A 122 6.07 -7.32 13.81
N THR A 123 6.72 -6.99 12.70
CA THR A 123 6.90 -5.60 12.27
C THR A 123 6.30 -5.38 10.89
N ILE A 124 5.60 -4.27 10.74
CA ILE A 124 5.05 -3.83 9.46
C ILE A 124 5.58 -2.46 9.08
N ILE A 125 5.68 -2.21 7.79
CA ILE A 125 6.03 -0.89 7.25
C ILE A 125 4.74 -0.15 6.91
N ASN A 126 4.58 1.03 7.51
CA ASN A 126 3.65 2.05 7.09
C ASN A 126 4.32 2.99 6.10
N LEU A 127 3.84 2.96 4.87
CA LEU A 127 4.16 3.94 3.85
C LEU A 127 3.02 4.94 3.76
N GLN A 128 3.23 6.13 4.30
CA GLN A 128 2.21 7.18 4.42
C GLN A 128 2.55 8.38 3.55
N LEU A 129 1.62 8.73 2.66
CA LEU A 129 1.68 9.95 1.85
C LEU A 129 0.59 10.92 2.32
N MET A 130 0.97 12.15 2.62
CA MET A 130 0.08 13.20 3.10
C MET A 130 0.12 14.40 2.16
N GLY A 131 -1.04 14.88 1.74
CA GLY A 131 -1.19 16.18 1.10
C GLY A 131 -1.72 17.18 2.11
N ILE A 132 -0.89 18.14 2.51
CA ILE A 132 -1.20 19.12 3.54
C ILE A 132 -1.55 20.45 2.88
N THR A 133 -2.64 21.06 3.31
CA THR A 133 -3.18 22.29 2.71
C THR A 133 -2.63 23.55 3.38
N ASP A 134 -2.96 24.71 2.82
CA ASP A 134 -2.88 25.95 3.58
C ASP A 134 -4.03 26.06 4.61
N THR A 135 -4.09 27.18 5.34
CA THR A 135 -5.03 27.42 6.43
C THR A 135 -6.39 27.97 5.98
N THR A 136 -6.77 27.87 4.71
CA THR A 136 -8.03 28.47 4.22
C THR A 136 -9.22 27.51 4.35
N ALA A 137 -10.33 28.02 4.90
CA ALA A 137 -11.53 27.23 5.21
C ALA A 137 -12.22 26.58 3.98
N LYS A 138 -11.99 27.10 2.76
CA LYS A 138 -12.54 26.53 1.52
C LYS A 138 -11.91 25.19 1.15
N ILE A 139 -10.72 24.87 1.68
CA ILE A 139 -9.98 23.70 1.25
C ILE A 139 -10.49 22.40 1.89
N ALA A 140 -11.10 22.45 3.08
CA ALA A 140 -11.67 21.27 3.73
C ALA A 140 -12.59 20.46 2.80
N GLY A 141 -13.45 21.16 2.04
CA GLY A 141 -14.35 20.54 1.07
C GLY A 141 -13.64 19.93 -0.14
N GLN A 142 -12.46 20.43 -0.53
CA GLN A 142 -11.65 19.84 -1.61
C GLN A 142 -10.95 18.57 -1.14
N VAL A 143 -10.38 18.58 0.07
CA VAL A 143 -9.77 17.39 0.69
C VAL A 143 -10.81 16.29 0.91
N GLN A 144 -12.01 16.64 1.38
CA GLN A 144 -13.09 15.67 1.51
C GLN A 144 -13.55 15.12 0.15
N LYS A 145 -13.55 15.94 -0.91
CA LYS A 145 -13.83 15.47 -2.28
C LYS A 145 -12.75 14.50 -2.77
N GLU A 146 -11.48 14.77 -2.47
CA GLU A 146 -10.37 13.84 -2.73
C GLU A 146 -10.63 12.49 -2.06
N PHE A 147 -10.92 12.51 -0.76
CA PHE A 147 -11.20 11.30 0.03
C PHE A 147 -12.35 10.47 -0.57
N LYS A 148 -13.46 11.11 -0.93
CA LYS A 148 -14.59 10.45 -1.58
C LYS A 148 -14.24 9.94 -2.98
N ARG A 149 -13.40 10.67 -3.73
CA ARG A 149 -12.92 10.23 -5.05
C ARG A 149 -12.04 8.99 -4.92
N PHE A 150 -11.15 8.94 -3.94
CA PHE A 150 -10.34 7.77 -3.64
C PHE A 150 -11.23 6.55 -3.39
N ASP A 151 -12.19 6.65 -2.45
CA ASP A 151 -13.09 5.54 -2.13
C ASP A 151 -13.84 5.06 -3.37
N LYS A 152 -14.44 5.98 -4.14
CA LYS A 152 -15.15 5.65 -5.37
C LYS A 152 -14.27 4.90 -6.39
N ASN A 153 -13.00 5.26 -6.52
CA ASN A 153 -12.11 4.73 -7.55
C ASN A 153 -11.51 3.36 -7.19
N TYR A 154 -11.22 3.12 -5.91
CA TYR A 154 -10.46 1.95 -5.48
C TYR A 154 -11.24 0.98 -4.59
N ARG A 155 -12.37 1.36 -3.98
CA ARG A 155 -13.12 0.48 -3.06
C ARG A 155 -13.44 -0.90 -3.65
N LYS A 156 -13.77 -0.94 -4.94
CA LYS A 156 -14.10 -2.17 -5.67
C LYS A 156 -12.91 -3.12 -5.87
N ASP A 157 -11.69 -2.62 -5.70
CA ASP A 157 -10.46 -3.42 -5.81
C ASP A 157 -10.15 -4.14 -4.48
N PHE A 158 -10.94 -3.91 -3.43
CA PHE A 158 -10.81 -4.52 -2.11
C PHE A 158 -12.05 -5.33 -1.74
N GLY A 159 -11.87 -6.38 -0.93
CA GLY A 159 -12.96 -7.26 -0.51
C GLY A 159 -13.85 -6.65 0.57
N ARG A 160 -13.28 -5.79 1.42
CA ARG A 160 -14.00 -5.13 2.52
C ARG A 160 -13.42 -3.75 2.79
N ALA A 161 -14.27 -2.80 3.15
CA ALA A 161 -13.88 -1.48 3.65
C ALA A 161 -14.61 -1.20 4.97
N VAL A 162 -13.87 -0.74 5.98
CA VAL A 162 -14.43 -0.33 7.28
C VAL A 162 -14.31 1.19 7.37
N TYR A 163 -15.43 1.86 7.65
CA TYR A 163 -15.52 3.31 7.80
C TYR A 163 -15.42 3.70 9.27
N ASP A 164 -14.69 4.77 9.55
CA ASP A 164 -14.61 5.39 10.87
C ASP A 164 -14.58 6.92 10.72
N TYR A 165 -15.01 7.65 11.75
CA TYR A 165 -15.04 9.11 11.74
C TYR A 165 -14.93 9.71 13.14
N SER A 166 -14.41 10.92 13.19
CA SER A 166 -14.38 11.74 14.41
C SER A 166 -15.25 12.98 14.21
N SER A 167 -15.98 13.36 15.26
CA SER A 167 -16.76 14.60 15.27
C SER A 167 -16.48 15.44 16.51
N GLN A 168 -16.55 16.76 16.36
CA GLN A 168 -16.46 17.73 17.45
C GLN A 168 -17.61 18.71 17.32
N GLY A 169 -18.41 18.87 18.38
CA GLY A 169 -19.58 19.75 18.36
C GLY A 169 -20.63 19.36 17.30
N GLY A 170 -20.74 18.07 16.97
CA GLY A 170 -21.65 17.58 15.92
C GLY A 170 -21.17 17.77 14.49
N ILE A 171 -19.97 18.34 14.28
CA ILE A 171 -19.36 18.51 12.96
C ILE A 171 -18.29 17.42 12.78
N THR A 172 -18.34 16.69 11.67
CA THR A 172 -17.30 15.72 11.30
C THR A 172 -15.98 16.43 11.03
N THR A 173 -14.97 16.13 11.82
CA THR A 173 -13.62 16.74 11.74
C THR A 173 -12.59 15.84 11.06
N ALA A 174 -12.88 14.54 10.98
CA ALA A 174 -12.07 13.56 10.27
C ALA A 174 -12.90 12.35 9.85
N GLU A 175 -12.55 11.74 8.73
CA GLU A 175 -13.10 10.46 8.28
C GLU A 175 -11.96 9.54 7.80
N MET A 176 -12.18 8.23 7.89
CA MET A 176 -11.21 7.22 7.52
C MET A 176 -11.89 6.00 6.91
N TYR A 177 -11.28 5.43 5.87
CA TYR A 177 -11.59 4.10 5.36
C TYR A 177 -10.37 3.19 5.50
N ASN A 178 -10.59 2.03 6.10
CA ASN A 178 -9.65 0.93 6.16
C ASN A 178 -10.05 -0.14 5.15
N TYR A 179 -9.22 -0.36 4.13
CA TYR A 179 -9.45 -1.34 3.06
C TYR A 179 -8.72 -2.64 3.36
N PHE A 180 -9.43 -3.75 3.18
CA PHE A 180 -8.98 -5.11 3.47
C PHE A 180 -9.19 -5.99 2.24
N PHE A 181 -8.23 -6.88 1.99
CA PHE A 181 -8.43 -7.99 1.07
C PHE A 181 -9.13 -9.15 1.78
N PRO A 182 -9.88 -10.00 1.03
CA PRO A 182 -10.45 -11.21 1.60
C PRO A 182 -9.38 -12.06 2.29
N SER A 183 -9.74 -12.64 3.44
CA SER A 183 -8.87 -13.55 4.21
C SER A 183 -7.64 -12.94 4.86
N LEU A 184 -7.39 -11.63 4.72
CA LEU A 184 -6.23 -10.97 5.36
C LEU A 184 -6.65 -10.28 6.66
N ALA A 185 -5.85 -10.48 7.70
CA ALA A 185 -6.15 -9.95 9.04
C ALA A 185 -5.89 -8.45 9.17
N ILE A 186 -5.03 -7.88 8.32
CA ILE A 186 -4.64 -6.47 8.41
C ILE A 186 -5.18 -5.59 7.28
N CYS A 187 -5.36 -4.32 7.63
CA CYS A 187 -5.70 -3.26 6.68
C CYS A 187 -4.47 -2.87 5.87
N HIS A 188 -4.52 -3.13 4.56
CA HIS A 188 -3.40 -2.89 3.66
C HIS A 188 -3.37 -1.47 3.12
N VAL A 189 -4.54 -0.83 3.00
CA VAL A 189 -4.64 0.57 2.58
C VAL A 189 -5.60 1.28 3.52
N THR A 190 -5.17 2.42 4.04
CA THR A 190 -6.04 3.36 4.74
C THR A 190 -6.07 4.67 3.96
N SER A 191 -7.26 5.18 3.67
CA SER A 191 -7.45 6.57 3.26
C SER A 191 -8.08 7.33 4.42
N ALA A 192 -7.62 8.54 4.69
CA ALA A 192 -8.17 9.38 5.73
C ALA A 192 -8.12 10.84 5.31
N TRP A 193 -9.05 11.65 5.82
CA TRP A 193 -8.93 13.09 5.81
C TRP A 193 -9.27 13.67 7.18
N GLY A 194 -8.73 14.84 7.47
CA GLY A 194 -9.08 15.58 8.68
C GLY A 194 -8.25 16.84 8.86
N GLN A 195 -8.56 17.57 9.93
CA GLN A 195 -7.77 18.72 10.36
C GLN A 195 -6.54 18.26 11.17
N LEU A 196 -5.38 18.82 10.89
CA LEU A 196 -4.16 18.56 11.64
C LEU A 196 -4.26 19.17 13.06
N PRO A 197 -3.97 18.42 14.13
CA PRO A 197 -4.10 18.89 15.51
C PRO A 197 -3.32 20.18 15.77
N GLY A 198 -3.94 21.14 16.45
CA GLY A 198 -3.31 22.42 16.81
C GLY A 198 -3.08 23.37 15.63
N THR A 199 -3.58 23.05 14.43
CA THR A 199 -3.46 23.88 13.23
C THR A 199 -4.81 24.08 12.55
N TYR A 200 -4.89 24.95 11.55
CA TYR A 200 -6.05 25.08 10.65
C TYR A 200 -5.83 24.41 9.28
N GLN A 201 -4.83 23.54 9.18
CA GLN A 201 -4.53 22.84 7.94
C GLN A 201 -5.32 21.54 7.87
N TYR A 202 -5.75 21.16 6.67
CA TYR A 202 -6.37 19.89 6.39
C TYR A 202 -5.39 18.97 5.68
N THR A 203 -5.57 17.67 5.85
CA THR A 203 -4.77 16.66 5.17
C THR A 203 -5.65 15.60 4.55
N PHE A 204 -5.29 15.14 3.35
CA PHE A 204 -5.67 13.82 2.90
C PHE A 204 -4.44 12.91 3.02
N THR A 205 -4.64 11.77 3.68
CA THR A 205 -3.59 10.85 4.05
C THR A 205 -3.89 9.49 3.45
N LEU A 206 -2.92 8.92 2.74
CA LEU A 206 -2.95 7.58 2.20
C LEU A 206 -1.85 6.76 2.86
N THR A 207 -2.21 5.72 3.61
CA THR A 207 -1.27 4.79 4.23
C THR A 207 -1.36 3.44 3.56
N ILE A 208 -0.23 2.89 3.12
CA ILE A 208 -0.09 1.52 2.63
C ILE A 208 0.73 0.72 3.63
N ARG A 209 0.25 -0.48 3.96
CA ARG A 209 0.92 -1.39 4.90
C ARG A 209 1.39 -2.64 4.20
N PHE A 210 2.64 -3.00 4.44
CA PHE A 210 3.25 -4.23 3.94
C PHE A 210 4.33 -4.71 4.91
N LYS A 211 4.68 -5.98 4.82
CA LYS A 211 5.80 -6.57 5.56
C LYS A 211 7.05 -6.58 4.69
N LEU A 212 8.21 -6.45 5.32
CA LEU A 212 9.49 -6.65 4.64
C LEU A 212 9.99 -8.06 4.91
N ILE A 213 10.12 -8.84 3.84
CA ILE A 213 10.71 -10.19 3.89
C ILE A 213 11.89 -10.16 2.92
N GLU A 214 13.09 -10.47 3.41
CA GLU A 214 14.31 -10.51 2.60
C GLU A 214 14.51 -9.27 1.72
N ASN A 215 14.21 -8.08 2.27
CA ASN A 215 14.33 -6.78 1.56
C ASN A 215 13.34 -6.62 0.38
N GLU A 216 12.25 -7.38 0.37
CA GLU A 216 11.14 -7.25 -0.57
C GLU A 216 9.85 -6.92 0.17
N ALA A 217 9.03 -6.05 -0.43
CA ALA A 217 7.73 -5.69 0.11
C ALA A 217 6.74 -6.83 -0.18
N ASN A 218 6.22 -7.45 0.88
CA ASN A 218 5.28 -8.55 0.80
C ASN A 218 3.97 -8.22 1.50
N LEU A 219 2.89 -8.82 1.03
CA LEU A 219 1.58 -8.74 1.65
C LEU A 219 1.57 -9.61 2.91
N VAL A 220 1.00 -9.10 3.99
CA VAL A 220 0.83 -9.91 5.21
C VAL A 220 -0.40 -10.77 5.00
N LEU A 221 -0.16 -12.06 4.76
CA LEU A 221 -1.26 -13.00 4.64
C LEU A 221 -1.78 -13.45 5.99
N PHE A 222 -0.86 -13.90 6.85
CA PHE A 222 -1.18 -14.52 8.12
C PHE A 222 -0.27 -13.98 9.23
N PRO A 223 -0.76 -14.00 10.47
CA PRO A 223 0.09 -13.82 11.64
C PRO A 223 1.29 -14.78 11.66
N GLY A 224 2.48 -14.24 11.88
CA GLY A 224 3.69 -15.04 12.11
C GLY A 224 4.38 -15.67 10.89
N GLU A 225 3.99 -15.30 9.66
CA GLU A 225 4.73 -15.65 8.42
C GLU A 225 5.91 -14.72 8.15
#